data_AF-X1A284-F1
#
_entry.id   AF-X1A284-F1
#
_cell.length_a   1.000
_cell.length_b   1.000
_cell.length_c   1.000
_cell.angle_alpha   90.00
_cell.angle_beta   90.00
_cell.angle_gamma   90.00
#
_symmetry.space_group_name_H-M   'P 1'
#
loop_
_entity.id
_entity.type
_entity.pdbx_description
1 polymer ?
#
loop_
_entity_poly.entity_id
_entity_poly.type
_entity_poly.pdbx_seq_one_letter_code
_entity_poly.pdbx_strand_id
1 'polypeptide(L)'
;MSPFGGLLALIKFFDLVNFHKIFNYAYQPTTREPKLGHYSMMVGILMLLFIGFNRIWHFVYIRLDAMLCGFFNLSRLPAASTFWRYVDNLGINQAKSLLKVMSILRERVWQLCDLQYAQIRINIDTTVKTVYGNQQGARKGHNTKHRGRQGLRPILCFIEETREYLLGKLRKGTTVTGTEAADFIAAISDQLPGCVQDVLLRADGEFLCWQSVKAAIEAGFKFIIANRGCTPVFDSHQWYRPFKRKQIEYNSCIYQP
;
A
#
# COMPACT_ATOMS: atom_id res chain seq x y z
N MET A 1 -31.21 -7.93 -4.85
CA MET A 1 -30.01 -8.75 -5.15
C MET A 1 -29.55 -9.38 -3.84
N SER A 2 -29.27 -10.69 -3.81
CA SER A 2 -28.73 -11.27 -2.57
C SER A 2 -27.36 -10.64 -2.27
N PRO A 3 -26.99 -10.44 -0.99
CA PRO A 3 -25.69 -9.87 -0.63
C PRO A 3 -24.50 -10.74 -1.08
N PHE A 4 -24.74 -11.92 -1.64
CA PHE A 4 -23.73 -12.89 -2.06
C PHE A 4 -23.58 -13.00 -3.59
N GLY A 5 -24.37 -12.27 -4.39
CA GLY A 5 -24.30 -12.33 -5.86
C GLY A 5 -22.93 -11.93 -6.43
N GLY A 6 -22.19 -11.05 -5.74
CA GLY A 6 -20.84 -10.66 -6.14
C GLY A 6 -19.78 -11.74 -5.92
N LEU A 7 -20.04 -12.74 -5.07
CA LEU A 7 -19.05 -13.77 -4.74
C LEU A 7 -18.72 -14.66 -5.94
N LEU A 8 -19.71 -14.94 -6.79
CA LEU A 8 -19.48 -15.71 -8.02
C LEU A 8 -18.51 -14.98 -8.96
N ALA A 9 -18.65 -13.66 -9.09
CA ALA A 9 -17.74 -12.85 -9.90
C ALA A 9 -16.31 -12.91 -9.34
N LEU A 10 -16.15 -12.87 -8.01
CA LEU A 10 -14.83 -13.02 -7.38
C LEU A 10 -14.22 -14.41 -7.64
N ILE A 11 -15.02 -15.48 -7.53
CA ILE A 11 -14.55 -16.85 -7.82
C ILE A 11 -14.07 -16.95 -9.27
N LYS A 12 -14.88 -16.47 -10.23
CA LYS A 12 -14.50 -16.45 -11.65
C LYS A 12 -13.28 -15.57 -11.92
N PHE A 13 -13.13 -14.46 -11.20
CA PHE A 13 -11.94 -13.63 -11.27
C PHE A 13 -10.70 -14.39 -10.80
N PHE A 14 -10.75 -15.11 -9.67
CA PHE A 14 -9.63 -15.93 -9.20
C PHE A 14 -9.22 -17.01 -10.21
N ASP A 15 -10.20 -17.64 -10.87
CA ASP A 15 -9.93 -18.60 -11.94
C ASP A 15 -9.25 -17.93 -13.14
N LEU A 16 -9.80 -16.80 -13.61
CA LEU A 16 -9.31 -16.04 -14.76
C LEU A 16 -7.85 -15.61 -14.59
N VAL A 17 -7.50 -15.08 -13.42
CA VAL A 17 -6.14 -14.62 -13.11
C VAL A 17 -5.22 -15.76 -12.65
N ASN A 18 -5.71 -17.00 -12.59
CA ASN A 18 -4.99 -18.15 -12.03
C ASN A 18 -4.43 -17.87 -10.63
N PHE A 19 -5.24 -17.25 -9.75
CA PHE A 19 -4.79 -16.78 -8.44
C PHE A 19 -4.15 -17.88 -7.59
N HIS A 20 -4.64 -19.11 -7.68
CA HIS A 20 -4.06 -20.26 -6.96
C HIS A 20 -2.58 -20.51 -7.33
N LYS A 21 -2.21 -20.39 -8.62
CA LYS A 21 -0.82 -20.58 -9.06
C LYS A 21 0.07 -19.44 -8.56
N ILE A 22 -0.41 -18.20 -8.70
CA ILE A 22 0.30 -17.01 -8.24
C ILE A 22 0.55 -17.10 -6.73
N PHE A 23 -0.50 -17.44 -5.96
CA PHE A 23 -0.40 -17.57 -4.52
C PHE A 23 0.59 -18.67 -4.13
N ASN A 24 0.47 -19.87 -4.68
CA ASN A 24 1.36 -21.00 -4.32
C ASN A 24 2.82 -20.75 -4.72
N TYR A 25 3.06 -19.98 -5.78
CA TYR A 25 4.42 -19.62 -6.21
C TYR A 25 5.06 -18.53 -5.33
N ALA A 26 4.30 -17.50 -4.95
CA ALA A 26 4.87 -16.29 -4.35
C ALA A 26 4.63 -16.15 -2.85
N TYR A 27 3.60 -16.78 -2.29
CA TYR A 27 3.27 -16.68 -0.88
C TYR A 27 4.26 -17.47 -0.02
N GLN A 28 4.76 -16.84 1.04
CA GLN A 28 5.63 -17.49 2.00
C GLN A 28 4.79 -18.04 3.16
N PRO A 29 4.68 -19.37 3.33
CA PRO A 29 3.85 -19.96 4.37
C PRO A 29 4.34 -19.57 5.76
N THR A 30 3.40 -19.52 6.71
CA THR A 30 3.73 -19.38 8.13
C THR A 30 4.15 -20.71 8.72
N THR A 31 4.71 -20.72 9.94
CA THR A 31 4.99 -21.94 10.72
C THR A 31 3.76 -22.81 11.02
N ARG A 32 2.56 -22.23 11.02
CA ARG A 32 1.31 -22.95 11.22
C ARG A 32 0.90 -23.64 9.94
N GLU A 33 0.56 -24.93 10.03
CA GLU A 33 0.00 -25.71 8.93
C GLU A 33 -1.53 -25.84 9.08
N PRO A 34 -2.34 -25.00 8.41
CA PRO A 34 -3.78 -25.15 8.42
C PRO A 34 -4.20 -26.39 7.62
N LYS A 35 -5.12 -27.19 8.15
CA LYS A 35 -5.66 -28.38 7.45
C LYS A 35 -6.26 -28.08 6.07
N LEU A 36 -6.81 -26.88 5.87
CA LEU A 36 -7.35 -26.45 4.56
C LEU A 36 -6.28 -25.89 3.61
N GLY A 37 -5.03 -25.78 4.05
CA GLY A 37 -3.96 -25.11 3.31
C GLY A 37 -3.98 -23.58 3.41
N HIS A 38 -2.82 -22.97 3.18
CA HIS A 38 -2.64 -21.51 3.28
C HIS A 38 -3.51 -20.74 2.29
N TYR A 39 -3.64 -21.25 1.06
CA TYR A 39 -4.46 -20.66 0.02
C TYR A 39 -5.91 -20.52 0.47
N SER A 40 -6.53 -21.61 0.93
CA SER A 40 -7.94 -21.62 1.35
C SER A 40 -8.18 -20.69 2.54
N MET A 41 -7.24 -20.63 3.49
CA MET A 41 -7.33 -19.70 4.62
C MET A 41 -7.29 -18.24 4.15
N MET A 42 -6.40 -17.90 3.24
CA MET A 42 -6.30 -16.54 2.69
C MET A 42 -7.53 -16.18 1.85
N VAL A 43 -7.94 -17.06 0.94
CA VAL A 43 -9.11 -16.85 0.09
C VAL A 43 -10.38 -16.70 0.93
N GLY A 44 -10.54 -17.49 1.99
CA GLY A 44 -11.66 -17.34 2.91
C GLY A 44 -11.72 -15.95 3.54
N ILE A 45 -10.58 -15.39 3.94
CA ILE A 45 -10.50 -14.02 4.49
C ILE A 45 -10.82 -12.98 3.41
N LEU A 46 -10.30 -13.15 2.19
CA LEU A 46 -10.60 -12.25 1.07
C LEU A 46 -12.09 -12.26 0.72
N MET A 47 -12.72 -13.45 0.70
CA MET A 47 -14.15 -13.60 0.47
C MET A 47 -14.98 -12.94 1.58
N LEU A 48 -14.59 -13.11 2.85
CA LEU A 48 -15.23 -12.43 3.98
C LEU A 48 -15.20 -10.89 3.79
N LEU A 49 -14.03 -10.34 3.44
CA LEU A 49 -13.87 -8.91 3.17
C LEU A 49 -14.69 -8.45 1.96
N PHE A 50 -14.73 -9.25 0.89
CA PHE A 50 -15.47 -8.94 -0.33
C PHE A 50 -16.99 -8.91 -0.12
N ILE A 51 -17.51 -9.78 0.74
CA ILE A 51 -18.93 -9.75 1.17
C ILE A 51 -19.25 -8.47 1.97
N GLY A 52 -18.23 -7.75 2.45
CA GLY A 52 -18.36 -6.50 3.22
C GLY A 52 -18.19 -6.67 4.72
N PHE A 53 -17.78 -7.86 5.20
CA PHE A 53 -17.50 -8.07 6.60
C PHE A 53 -16.07 -7.66 6.97
N ASN A 54 -15.95 -6.84 8.02
CA ASN A 54 -14.66 -6.28 8.47
C ASN A 54 -14.08 -6.95 9.73
N ARG A 55 -14.67 -8.05 10.21
CA ARG A 55 -14.24 -8.74 11.44
C ARG A 55 -14.23 -10.25 11.23
N ILE A 56 -13.15 -10.92 11.66
CA ILE A 56 -13.01 -12.38 11.57
C ILE A 56 -14.16 -13.11 12.26
N TRP A 57 -14.71 -12.56 13.35
CA TRP A 57 -15.87 -13.16 14.02
C TRP A 57 -17.09 -13.33 13.11
N HIS A 58 -17.23 -12.51 12.07
CA HIS A 58 -18.37 -12.58 11.15
C HIS A 58 -18.40 -13.85 10.28
N PHE A 59 -17.35 -14.69 10.30
CA PHE A 59 -17.43 -16.05 9.76
C PHE A 59 -18.59 -16.86 10.35
N VAL A 60 -19.07 -16.54 11.56
CA VAL A 60 -20.26 -17.20 12.15
C VAL A 60 -21.51 -17.06 11.29
N TYR A 61 -21.64 -15.96 10.52
CA TYR A 61 -22.82 -15.70 9.69
C TYR A 61 -22.77 -16.42 8.34
N ILE A 62 -21.57 -16.70 7.83
CA ILE A 62 -21.37 -17.28 6.49
C ILE A 62 -20.91 -18.74 6.54
N ARG A 63 -20.85 -19.33 7.74
CA ARG A 63 -20.26 -20.65 7.96
C ARG A 63 -20.96 -21.79 7.20
N LEU A 64 -22.26 -21.63 6.96
CA LEU A 64 -23.11 -22.58 6.25
C LEU A 64 -23.57 -22.03 4.88
N ASP A 65 -22.94 -20.96 4.40
CA ASP A 65 -23.26 -20.43 3.08
C ASP A 65 -22.92 -21.47 2.00
N ALA A 66 -23.90 -21.82 1.18
CA ALA A 66 -23.78 -22.90 0.21
C ALA A 66 -22.74 -22.61 -0.88
N MET A 67 -22.58 -21.34 -1.30
CA MET A 67 -21.60 -20.98 -2.33
C MET A 67 -20.17 -21.07 -1.81
N LEU A 68 -19.91 -20.54 -0.61
CA LEU A 68 -18.59 -20.68 0.03
C LEU A 68 -18.28 -22.14 0.35
N CYS A 69 -19.23 -22.88 0.90
CA CYS A 69 -19.08 -24.30 1.19
C CYS A 69 -18.79 -25.10 -0.09
N GLY A 70 -19.53 -24.83 -1.18
CA GLY A 70 -19.28 -25.41 -2.50
C GLY A 70 -17.90 -25.07 -3.05
N PHE A 71 -17.48 -23.79 -2.96
CA PHE A 71 -16.16 -23.34 -3.42
C PHE A 71 -15.01 -24.06 -2.69
N PHE A 72 -15.10 -24.19 -1.37
CA PHE A 72 -14.07 -24.89 -0.58
C PHE A 72 -14.23 -26.41 -0.57
N ASN A 73 -15.28 -26.95 -1.21
CA ASN A 73 -15.66 -28.36 -1.15
C ASN A 73 -15.81 -28.88 0.30
N LEU A 74 -16.53 -28.11 1.12
CA LEU A 74 -16.80 -28.42 2.54
C LEU A 74 -18.30 -28.43 2.80
N SER A 75 -18.75 -29.24 3.75
CA SER A 75 -20.14 -29.16 4.25
C SER A 75 -20.35 -27.97 5.19
N ARG A 76 -19.27 -27.41 5.73
CA ARG A 76 -19.27 -26.30 6.68
C ARG A 76 -17.89 -25.64 6.75
N LEU A 77 -17.83 -24.31 6.73
CA LEU A 77 -16.57 -23.59 6.90
C LEU A 77 -15.97 -23.76 8.31
N PRO A 78 -14.65 -23.58 8.46
CA PRO A 78 -14.01 -23.54 9.77
C PRO A 78 -14.66 -22.51 10.69
N ALA A 79 -14.57 -22.75 12.00
CA ALA A 79 -14.97 -21.75 12.98
C ALA A 79 -14.12 -20.47 12.84
N ALA A 80 -14.68 -19.32 13.24
CA ALA A 80 -13.98 -18.04 13.23
C ALA A 80 -12.64 -18.09 13.98
N SER A 81 -12.55 -18.89 15.05
CA SER A 81 -11.31 -19.10 15.82
C SER A 81 -10.19 -19.72 15.00
N THR A 82 -10.49 -20.55 13.99
CA THR A 82 -9.49 -21.12 13.08
C THR A 82 -8.87 -20.05 12.20
N PHE A 83 -9.68 -19.14 11.63
CA PHE A 83 -9.20 -17.99 10.87
C PHE A 83 -8.46 -17.00 11.76
N TRP A 84 -8.92 -16.77 12.99
CA TRP A 84 -8.25 -15.90 13.95
C TRP A 84 -6.83 -16.39 14.25
N ARG A 85 -6.67 -17.67 14.60
CA ARG A 85 -5.34 -18.29 14.82
C ARG A 85 -4.44 -18.25 13.59
N TYR A 86 -5.02 -18.24 12.39
CA TYR A 86 -4.25 -18.11 11.16
C TYR A 86 -3.72 -16.69 10.99
N VAL A 87 -4.59 -15.68 11.14
CA VAL A 87 -4.21 -14.26 11.07
C VAL A 87 -3.20 -13.89 12.15
N ASP A 88 -3.37 -14.42 13.37
CA ASP A 88 -2.45 -14.20 14.49
C ASP A 88 -1.03 -14.73 14.22
N ASN A 89 -0.90 -15.73 13.35
CA ASN A 89 0.39 -16.29 12.97
C ASN A 89 1.03 -15.59 11.75
N LEU A 90 0.38 -14.58 11.17
CA LEU A 90 0.94 -13.81 10.05
C LEU A 90 1.94 -12.78 10.57
N GLY A 91 3.13 -12.75 9.97
CA GLY A 91 4.18 -11.79 10.31
C GLY A 91 4.67 -10.95 9.11
N ILE A 92 5.82 -10.31 9.30
CA ILE A 92 6.46 -9.44 8.29
C ILE A 92 6.80 -10.23 7.02
N ASN A 93 7.21 -11.49 7.14
CA ASN A 93 7.52 -12.34 5.99
C ASN A 93 6.28 -12.58 5.12
N GLN A 94 5.14 -12.86 5.75
CA GLN A 94 3.88 -13.04 5.05
C GLN A 94 3.42 -11.74 4.41
N ALA A 95 3.56 -10.60 5.10
CA ALA A 95 3.24 -9.30 4.53
C ALA A 95 4.08 -9.00 3.26
N LYS A 96 5.39 -9.24 3.30
CA LYS A 96 6.27 -9.10 2.12
C LYS A 96 5.87 -10.05 0.99
N SER A 97 5.55 -11.31 1.31
CA SER A 97 5.11 -12.27 0.30
C SER A 97 3.76 -11.90 -0.32
N LEU A 98 2.86 -11.27 0.44
CA LEU A 98 1.60 -10.75 -0.09
C LEU A 98 1.81 -9.59 -1.06
N LEU A 99 2.77 -8.70 -0.81
CA LEU A 99 3.15 -7.67 -1.79
C LEU A 99 3.63 -8.31 -3.10
N LYS A 100 4.45 -9.37 -3.01
CA LYS A 100 4.89 -10.13 -4.19
C LYS A 100 3.71 -10.79 -4.92
N VAL A 101 2.79 -11.42 -4.20
CA VAL A 101 1.54 -11.97 -4.78
C VAL A 101 0.75 -10.87 -5.49
N MET A 102 0.60 -9.69 -4.88
CA MET A 102 -0.12 -8.56 -5.46
C MET A 102 0.58 -7.99 -6.70
N SER A 103 1.91 -7.89 -6.71
CA SER A 103 2.69 -7.46 -7.87
C SER A 103 2.48 -8.39 -9.08
N ILE A 104 2.61 -9.71 -8.88
CA ILE A 104 2.38 -10.70 -9.96
C ILE A 104 0.92 -10.69 -10.41
N LEU A 105 -0.02 -10.55 -9.47
CA LEU A 105 -1.45 -10.45 -9.79
C LEU A 105 -1.73 -9.20 -10.63
N ARG A 106 -1.13 -8.05 -10.29
CA ARG A 106 -1.27 -6.80 -11.05
C ARG A 106 -0.77 -6.95 -12.47
N GLU A 107 0.46 -7.47 -12.64
CA GLU A 107 1.04 -7.77 -13.94
C GLU A 107 0.09 -8.66 -14.77
N ARG A 108 -0.45 -9.72 -14.17
CA ARG A 108 -1.39 -10.62 -14.84
C ARG A 108 -2.68 -9.92 -15.26
N VAL A 109 -3.23 -9.07 -14.39
CA VAL A 109 -4.45 -8.30 -14.69
C VAL A 109 -4.19 -7.32 -15.82
N TRP A 110 -3.05 -6.63 -15.82
CA TRP A 110 -2.68 -5.69 -16.87
C TRP A 110 -2.56 -6.39 -18.23
N GLN A 111 -1.92 -7.56 -18.26
CA GLN A 111 -1.83 -8.38 -19.48
C GLN A 111 -3.20 -8.85 -19.97
N LEU A 112 -4.09 -9.29 -19.07
CA LEU A 112 -5.43 -9.75 -19.43
C LEU A 112 -6.34 -8.62 -19.94
N CYS A 113 -6.13 -7.40 -19.45
CA CYS A 113 -6.89 -6.20 -19.80
C CYS A 113 -6.20 -5.37 -20.89
N ASP A 114 -5.08 -5.83 -21.45
CA ASP A 114 -4.24 -5.12 -22.42
C ASP A 114 -3.85 -3.69 -21.98
N LEU A 115 -3.50 -3.54 -20.70
CA LEU A 115 -3.03 -2.27 -20.14
C LEU A 115 -1.52 -2.12 -20.38
N GLN A 116 -1.15 -1.25 -21.33
CA GLN A 116 0.22 -1.02 -21.77
C GLN A 116 0.71 0.39 -21.42
N TYR A 117 0.62 0.77 -20.14
CA TYR A 117 1.09 2.09 -19.71
C TYR A 117 2.62 2.14 -19.66
N ALA A 118 3.25 2.73 -20.68
CA ALA A 118 4.68 2.99 -20.69
C ALA A 118 5.11 4.01 -19.63
N GLN A 119 4.22 4.95 -19.28
CA GLN A 119 4.42 5.93 -18.22
C GLN A 119 3.25 5.90 -17.24
N ILE A 120 3.56 5.88 -15.94
CA ILE A 120 2.57 5.97 -14.87
C ILE A 120 2.85 7.10 -13.90
N ARG A 121 1.82 7.52 -13.18
CA ARG A 121 1.95 8.40 -12.02
C ARG A 121 1.67 7.61 -10.77
N ILE A 122 2.55 7.76 -9.78
CA ILE A 122 2.34 7.16 -8.47
C ILE A 122 2.17 8.25 -7.43
N ASN A 123 1.22 8.06 -6.52
CA ASN A 123 1.00 8.98 -5.41
C ASN A 123 1.37 8.29 -4.11
N ILE A 124 2.26 8.92 -3.33
CA ILE A 124 2.63 8.50 -2.00
C ILE A 124 1.90 9.41 -1.00
N ASP A 125 1.14 8.79 -0.10
CA ASP A 125 0.40 9.50 0.93
C ASP A 125 0.57 8.81 2.29
N THR A 126 0.50 9.61 3.35
CA THR A 126 0.47 9.10 4.73
C THR A 126 -0.95 9.19 5.27
N THR A 127 -1.46 8.10 5.81
CA THR A 127 -2.77 8.10 6.47
C THR A 127 -2.65 7.80 7.94
N VAL A 128 -3.60 8.25 8.75
CA VAL A 128 -3.63 7.99 10.19
C VAL A 128 -4.70 6.95 10.48
N LYS A 129 -4.30 5.80 11.00
CA LYS A 129 -5.21 4.81 11.56
C LYS A 129 -5.26 4.97 13.08
N THR A 130 -6.31 5.62 13.58
CA THR A 130 -6.58 5.66 15.02
C THR A 130 -6.72 4.24 15.54
N VAL A 131 -6.03 3.94 16.64
CA VAL A 131 -6.17 2.66 17.33
C VAL A 131 -6.88 2.87 18.66
N TYR A 132 -7.60 1.84 19.09
CA TYR A 132 -8.30 1.81 20.36
C TYR A 132 -7.71 0.66 21.18
N GLY A 133 -7.01 0.98 22.26
CA GLY A 133 -6.27 0.03 23.09
C GLY A 133 -4.76 0.26 23.06
N ASN A 134 -4.00 -0.78 23.40
CA ASN A 134 -2.54 -0.73 23.58
C ASN A 134 -1.81 -1.47 22.45
N GLN A 135 -2.09 -1.12 21.20
CA GLN A 135 -1.44 -1.73 20.04
C GLN A 135 0.04 -1.32 19.94
N GLN A 136 0.91 -2.30 19.67
CA GLN A 136 2.34 -2.04 19.51
C GLN A 136 2.61 -1.03 18.39
N GLY A 137 3.52 -0.09 18.65
CA GLY A 137 3.92 0.94 17.67
C GLY A 137 2.94 2.10 17.54
N ALA A 138 1.76 2.04 18.17
CA ALA A 138 0.85 3.16 18.20
C ALA A 138 1.44 4.32 19.04
N ARG A 139 1.30 5.53 18.51
CA ARG A 139 1.81 6.76 19.15
C ARG A 139 0.80 7.89 18.98
N LYS A 140 0.82 8.85 19.91
CA LYS A 140 0.08 10.09 19.74
C LYS A 140 0.80 10.89 18.65
N GLY A 141 0.12 11.15 17.55
CA GLY A 141 0.61 11.94 16.43
C GLY A 141 -0.43 12.98 16.02
N HIS A 142 -0.12 13.75 14.98
CA HIS A 142 -1.08 14.69 14.41
C HIS A 142 -2.27 13.93 13.79
N ASN A 143 -3.43 14.02 14.43
CA ASN A 143 -4.68 13.42 13.97
C ASN A 143 -5.81 14.45 14.12
N THR A 144 -6.25 15.01 13.00
CA THR A 144 -7.27 16.06 12.97
C THR A 144 -8.65 15.56 13.39
N LYS A 145 -8.98 14.29 13.09
CA LYS A 145 -10.28 13.67 13.39
C LYS A 145 -10.38 13.19 14.83
N HIS A 146 -9.30 12.68 15.40
CA HIS A 146 -9.27 12.14 16.78
C HIS A 146 -8.04 12.65 17.54
N ARG A 147 -8.06 13.94 17.92
CA ARG A 147 -6.96 14.60 18.65
C ARG A 147 -6.63 13.85 19.94
N GLY A 148 -5.34 13.69 20.23
CA GLY A 148 -4.83 13.08 21.47
C GLY A 148 -4.91 11.55 21.54
N ARG A 149 -5.54 10.89 20.56
CA ARG A 149 -5.58 9.41 20.48
C ARG A 149 -4.29 8.86 19.88
N GLN A 150 -3.94 7.65 20.28
CA GLN A 150 -2.84 6.92 19.64
C GLN A 150 -3.28 6.45 18.24
N GLY A 151 -2.35 6.46 17.31
CA GLY A 151 -2.56 5.95 15.97
C GLY A 151 -1.30 5.37 15.37
N LEU A 152 -1.50 4.65 14.27
CA LEU A 152 -0.45 4.23 13.35
C LEU A 152 -0.47 5.18 12.14
N ARG A 153 0.69 5.38 11.52
CA ARG A 153 0.82 6.20 10.29
C ARG A 153 1.33 5.37 9.12
N PRO A 154 0.51 4.48 8.54
CA PRO A 154 0.92 3.80 7.33
C PRO A 154 1.22 4.79 6.19
N ILE A 155 2.26 4.46 5.43
CA ILE A 155 2.54 5.06 4.12
C ILE A 155 1.91 4.14 3.09
N LEU A 156 1.17 4.72 2.14
CA LEU A 156 0.53 4.00 1.05
C LEU A 156 0.95 4.63 -0.28
N CYS A 157 1.15 3.79 -1.28
CA CYS A 157 1.46 4.20 -2.65
C CYS A 157 0.42 3.63 -3.60
N PHE A 158 -0.11 4.46 -4.47
CA PHE A 158 -1.13 4.09 -5.46
C PHE A 158 -0.71 4.50 -6.86
N ILE A 159 -1.08 3.69 -7.85
CA ILE A 159 -1.01 4.06 -9.27
C ILE A 159 -2.21 4.96 -9.58
N GLU A 160 -1.98 6.12 -10.19
CA GLU A 160 -3.03 7.09 -10.49
C GLU A 160 -3.96 6.59 -11.60
N GLU A 161 -3.40 5.98 -12.64
CA GLU A 161 -4.11 5.53 -13.84
C GLU A 161 -5.14 4.45 -13.52
N THR A 162 -4.76 3.47 -12.70
CA THR A 162 -5.59 2.30 -12.38
C THR A 162 -6.22 2.37 -10.99
N ARG A 163 -5.82 3.35 -10.16
CA ARG A 163 -6.18 3.46 -8.73
C ARG A 163 -5.75 2.26 -7.88
N GLU A 164 -4.86 1.42 -8.39
CA GLU A 164 -4.40 0.23 -7.69
C GLU A 164 -3.44 0.58 -6.57
N TYR A 165 -3.55 -0.14 -5.46
CA TYR A 165 -2.54 -0.12 -4.41
C TYR A 165 -1.25 -0.77 -4.92
N LEU A 166 -0.16 0.00 -4.88
CA LEU A 166 1.16 -0.42 -5.36
C LEU A 166 2.00 -1.04 -4.25
N LEU A 167 2.19 -0.27 -3.17
CA LEU A 167 3.06 -0.59 -2.06
C LEU A 167 2.57 0.12 -0.80
N GLY A 168 2.90 -0.41 0.37
CA GLY A 168 2.61 0.25 1.63
C GLY A 168 3.43 -0.33 2.77
N LYS A 169 3.62 0.51 3.79
CA LYS A 169 4.40 0.19 4.98
C LYS A 169 3.65 0.67 6.19
N LEU A 170 3.29 -0.25 7.08
CA LEU A 170 2.72 0.11 8.37
C LEU A 170 3.82 0.74 9.24
N ARG A 171 3.59 1.96 9.71
CA ARG A 171 4.56 2.66 10.57
C ARG A 171 3.97 3.08 11.90
N LYS A 172 4.89 3.32 12.83
CA LYS A 172 4.61 3.98 14.10
C LYS A 172 4.00 5.34 13.84
N GLY A 173 3.18 5.84 14.77
CA GLY A 173 2.47 7.11 14.64
C GLY A 173 3.34 8.38 14.73
N THR A 174 4.52 8.40 14.11
CA THR A 174 5.47 9.51 14.07
C THR A 174 5.69 10.00 12.64
N THR A 175 6.31 11.16 12.47
CA THR A 175 6.66 11.72 11.14
C THR A 175 7.54 10.76 10.34
N VAL A 176 7.44 10.78 9.01
CA VAL A 176 8.36 10.07 8.11
C VAL A 176 9.78 10.62 8.28
N THR A 177 10.75 9.75 8.56
CA THR A 177 12.18 10.13 8.51
C THR A 177 12.68 10.05 7.07
N GLY A 178 13.69 10.84 6.70
CA GLY A 178 14.22 10.83 5.34
C GLY A 178 14.73 9.46 4.89
N THR A 179 15.35 8.69 5.78
CA THR A 179 15.79 7.31 5.50
C THR A 179 14.60 6.39 5.22
N GLU A 180 13.53 6.47 6.02
CA GLU A 180 12.34 5.66 5.77
C GLU A 180 11.62 6.02 4.46
N ALA A 181 11.64 7.30 4.09
CA ALA A 181 11.11 7.75 2.81
C ALA A 181 11.95 7.20 1.64
N ALA A 182 13.28 7.31 1.72
CA ALA A 182 14.19 6.76 0.72
C ALA A 182 14.02 5.24 0.54
N ASP A 183 14.01 4.48 1.65
CA ASP A 183 13.78 3.02 1.61
C ASP A 183 12.43 2.68 0.97
N PHE A 184 11.40 3.48 1.25
CA PHE A 184 10.07 3.27 0.68
C PHE A 184 10.05 3.54 -0.83
N ILE A 185 10.72 4.60 -1.29
CA ILE A 185 10.84 4.95 -2.71
C ILE A 185 11.65 3.89 -3.47
N ALA A 186 12.76 3.44 -2.92
CA ALA A 186 13.60 2.42 -3.53
C ALA A 186 12.85 1.09 -3.76
N ALA A 187 11.94 0.73 -2.84
CA ALA A 187 11.14 -0.49 -2.94
C ALA A 187 10.02 -0.43 -4.01
N ILE A 188 9.76 0.73 -4.62
CA ILE A 188 8.67 0.90 -5.60
C ILE A 188 9.00 0.16 -6.90
N SER A 189 10.24 0.22 -7.36
CA SER A 189 10.66 -0.38 -8.64
C SER A 189 10.36 -1.88 -8.69
N ASP A 190 10.56 -2.60 -7.58
CA ASP A 190 10.27 -4.03 -7.46
C ASP A 190 8.78 -4.38 -7.58
N GLN A 191 7.89 -3.39 -7.50
CA GLN A 191 6.45 -3.57 -7.54
C GLN A 191 5.82 -3.13 -8.87
N LEU A 192 6.59 -2.52 -9.77
CA LEU A 192 6.08 -2.00 -11.04
C LEU A 192 5.75 -3.13 -12.03
N PRO A 193 4.66 -3.01 -12.82
CA PRO A 193 4.43 -3.87 -13.96
C PRO A 193 5.55 -3.75 -15.01
N GLY A 194 5.85 -4.83 -15.71
CA GLY A 194 6.99 -4.94 -16.63
C GLY A 194 6.91 -4.04 -17.87
N CYS A 195 5.72 -3.57 -18.23
CA CYS A 195 5.53 -2.64 -19.35
C CYS A 195 5.87 -1.18 -19.00
N VAL A 196 6.03 -0.86 -17.71
CA VAL A 196 6.28 0.51 -17.23
C VAL A 196 7.74 0.87 -17.43
N GLN A 197 7.99 1.98 -18.12
CA GLN A 197 9.34 2.49 -18.41
C GLN A 197 9.62 3.77 -17.61
N ASP A 198 8.62 4.65 -17.52
CA ASP A 198 8.71 5.93 -16.83
C ASP A 198 7.76 6.00 -15.63
N VAL A 199 8.25 6.55 -14.52
CA VAL A 199 7.43 6.83 -13.34
C VAL A 199 7.53 8.30 -12.97
N LEU A 200 6.37 8.94 -12.78
CA LEU A 200 6.26 10.23 -12.11
C LEU A 200 5.76 10.03 -10.67
N LEU A 201 6.67 10.16 -9.71
CA LEU A 201 6.40 10.11 -8.29
C LEU A 201 5.80 11.42 -7.79
N ARG A 202 4.69 11.35 -7.06
CA ARG A 202 4.05 12.49 -6.40
C ARG A 202 3.94 12.24 -4.92
N ALA A 203 4.36 13.22 -4.11
CA ALA A 203 4.29 13.11 -2.67
C ALA A 203 3.98 14.46 -2.00
N ASP A 204 3.39 14.40 -0.82
CA ASP A 204 3.19 15.59 0.01
C ASP A 204 4.52 16.12 0.57
N GLY A 205 4.46 17.28 1.23
CA GLY A 205 5.66 17.91 1.78
C GLY A 205 6.21 17.25 3.04
N GLU A 206 5.59 16.19 3.57
CA GLU A 206 6.21 15.34 4.59
C GLU A 206 7.33 14.47 4.01
N PHE A 207 7.33 14.22 2.70
CA PHE A 207 8.39 13.50 2.00
C PHE A 207 9.53 14.40 1.50
N LEU A 208 9.44 15.72 1.66
CA LEU A 208 10.45 16.65 1.17
C LEU A 208 11.72 16.61 2.04
N CYS A 209 12.74 15.89 1.56
CA CYS A 209 14.11 15.88 2.10
C CYS A 209 15.09 15.33 1.05
N TRP A 210 16.40 15.54 1.24
CA TRP A 210 17.43 15.05 0.34
C TRP A 210 17.30 13.58 0.02
N GLN A 211 17.08 12.78 1.06
CA GLN A 211 17.10 11.33 0.97
C GLN A 211 15.98 10.84 0.03
N SER A 212 14.79 11.45 0.10
CA SER A 212 13.70 11.15 -0.83
C SER A 212 14.02 11.55 -2.26
N VAL A 213 14.57 12.75 -2.46
CA VAL A 213 14.93 13.27 -3.79
C VAL A 213 16.02 12.42 -4.42
N LYS A 214 17.07 12.13 -3.66
CA LYS A 214 18.16 11.24 -4.06
C LYS A 214 17.64 9.85 -4.43
N ALA A 215 16.78 9.25 -3.60
CA ALA A 215 16.20 7.95 -3.88
C ALA A 215 15.34 7.95 -5.15
N ALA A 216 14.57 9.02 -5.40
CA ALA A 216 13.79 9.15 -6.63
C ALA A 216 14.70 9.27 -7.87
N ILE A 217 15.79 10.04 -7.77
CA ILE A 217 16.79 10.17 -8.85
C ILE A 217 17.48 8.83 -9.12
N GLU A 218 17.93 8.13 -8.08
CA GLU A 218 18.61 6.83 -8.18
C GLU A 218 17.68 5.75 -8.75
N ALA A 219 16.37 5.81 -8.45
CA ALA A 219 15.36 4.94 -9.03
C ALA A 219 14.98 5.32 -10.49
N GLY A 220 15.52 6.41 -11.03
CA GLY A 220 15.18 6.92 -12.37
C GLY A 220 13.81 7.58 -12.46
N PHE A 221 13.20 7.95 -11.33
CA PHE A 221 11.86 8.53 -11.30
C PHE A 221 11.89 10.04 -11.54
N LYS A 222 10.93 10.53 -12.33
CA LYS A 222 10.53 11.94 -12.29
C LYS A 222 9.77 12.16 -10.98
N PHE A 223 9.85 13.34 -10.37
CA PHE A 223 9.17 13.58 -9.10
C PHE A 223 8.55 14.98 -8.99
N ILE A 224 7.44 15.06 -8.26
CA ILE A 224 6.81 16.28 -7.77
C ILE A 224 6.58 16.08 -6.28
N ILE A 225 7.32 16.81 -5.45
CA ILE A 225 7.16 16.78 -3.99
C ILE A 225 6.74 18.16 -3.55
N ALA A 226 5.63 18.26 -2.81
CA ALA A 226 5.14 19.55 -2.35
C ALA A 226 6.14 20.22 -1.40
N ASN A 227 6.33 21.54 -1.53
CA ASN A 227 7.23 22.26 -0.65
C ASN A 227 6.55 22.56 0.70
N ARG A 228 7.10 22.07 1.82
CA ARG A 228 6.60 22.36 3.18
C ARG A 228 7.38 23.48 3.88
N GLY A 229 8.55 23.85 3.33
CA GLY A 229 9.49 24.76 3.95
C GLY A 229 10.90 24.21 3.77
N CYS A 230 11.68 24.90 2.97
CA CYS A 230 13.10 24.65 2.78
C CYS A 230 13.89 25.79 3.40
N THR A 231 15.12 25.52 3.84
CA THR A 231 16.07 26.56 4.28
C THR A 231 17.21 26.68 3.28
N PRO A 232 16.94 27.11 2.04
CA PRO A 232 17.98 27.32 1.06
C PRO A 232 18.97 28.37 1.54
N VAL A 233 20.25 28.05 1.41
CA VAL A 233 21.33 29.01 1.61
C VAL A 233 21.49 29.79 0.32
N PHE A 234 21.32 31.11 0.41
CA PHE A 234 21.55 32.02 -0.70
C PHE A 234 22.89 32.70 -0.53
N ASP A 235 23.61 32.87 -1.65
CA ASP A 235 24.80 33.70 -1.69
C ASP A 235 24.39 35.17 -1.50
N SER A 236 24.86 35.80 -0.43
CA SER A 236 24.56 37.20 -0.09
C SER A 236 25.06 38.19 -1.14
N HIS A 237 25.95 37.78 -2.06
CA HIS A 237 26.46 38.62 -3.13
C HIS A 237 25.64 38.57 -4.42
N GLN A 238 24.68 37.64 -4.54
CA GLN A 238 23.92 37.42 -5.78
C GLN A 238 22.52 38.05 -5.79
N TRP A 239 22.21 38.92 -4.82
CA TRP A 239 20.96 39.67 -4.82
C TRP A 239 20.93 40.70 -5.94
N TYR A 240 19.86 40.71 -6.74
CA TYR A 240 19.68 41.65 -7.84
C TYR A 240 18.28 42.27 -7.87
N ARG A 241 18.18 43.48 -8.43
CA ARG A 241 16.91 44.21 -8.64
C ARG A 241 16.63 44.39 -10.13
N PRO A 242 15.74 43.57 -10.73
CA PRO A 242 15.36 43.76 -12.13
C PRO A 242 14.54 45.04 -12.34
N PHE A 243 13.82 45.51 -11.32
CA PHE A 243 13.00 46.73 -11.39
C PHE A 243 13.46 47.78 -10.36
N LYS A 244 14.23 48.80 -10.79
CA LYS A 244 14.80 49.84 -9.92
C LYS A 244 13.78 50.60 -9.06
N ARG A 245 12.51 50.66 -9.48
CA ARG A 245 11.42 51.38 -8.77
C ARG A 245 10.67 50.52 -7.75
N LYS A 246 10.93 49.21 -7.66
CA LYS A 246 10.30 48.31 -6.68
C LYS A 246 11.33 47.95 -5.61
N GLN A 247 10.95 48.01 -4.33
CA GLN A 247 11.77 47.53 -3.20
C GLN A 247 11.72 45.99 -3.08
N ILE A 248 11.93 45.28 -4.19
CA ILE A 248 11.93 43.81 -4.21
C ILE A 248 13.26 43.37 -4.82
N GLU A 249 14.00 42.56 -4.07
CA GLU A 249 15.26 41.93 -4.49
C GLU A 249 15.02 40.45 -4.76
N TYR A 250 15.76 39.92 -5.73
CA TYR A 250 15.68 38.53 -6.15
C TYR A 250 17.05 37.89 -5.95
N ASN A 251 17.04 36.61 -5.60
CA ASN A 251 18.24 35.77 -5.51
C ASN A 251 17.85 34.37 -6.00
N SER A 252 18.82 33.63 -6.52
CA SER A 252 18.64 32.27 -7.01
C SER A 252 19.73 31.38 -6.42
N CYS A 253 19.36 30.20 -5.94
CA CYS A 253 20.30 29.17 -5.52
C CYS A 253 19.88 27.82 -6.10
N ILE A 254 20.85 26.92 -6.23
CA ILE A 254 20.59 25.50 -6.44
C ILE A 254 20.50 24.88 -5.05
N TYR A 255 19.28 24.57 -4.63
CA TYR A 255 19.03 23.97 -3.31
C TYR A 255 18.95 22.45 -3.41
N GLN A 256 19.78 21.78 -2.61
CA GLN A 256 19.62 20.35 -2.32
C GLN A 256 18.79 20.26 -1.03
N PRO A 257 17.47 19.92 -1.12
CA PRO A 257 16.58 19.73 0.04
C PRO A 257 17.05 18.61 0.94
#